data_AF-A0A497GT20-F1
#
_entry.id   AF-A0A497GT20-F1
#
_cell.length_a   1.000
_cell.length_b   1.000
_cell.length_c   1.000
_cell.angle_alpha   90.00
_cell.angle_beta   90.00
_cell.angle_gamma   90.00
#
_symmetry.space_group_name_H-M   'P 1'
#
loop_
_entity.id
_entity.type
_entity.pdbx_description
1 polymer ?
#
loop_
_entity_poly.entity_id
_entity_poly.type
_entity_poly.pdbx_seq_one_letter_code
_entity_poly.pdbx_strand_id
1 'polypeptide(L)'
;MRDMRRFIGYGWQGLVPPQYLMLKRRFKRVILEPPDYNPGSWRGAGKVLVDYDSHEFWLTTRPRRRPPLRGYAVEIYSSRNGEDYALELTISKEELSEICKLRILSIEGQQLLRDPLTGKYHLYLAVDVDRPPRPGWDTLLLVADDPKGPWESKGLVIRRDAVFDIAEARDATIDIIDGRYFALYKANDGLHVRMALAVSHDGVEWKKLGVLSVDGSEPYTYFLLYGRILSGGLGIVFMGFESIYVVKGAAVSNTFSSYIIDYRNMNLETLFKSWWKPLSPYERTDYPVHSYADIVYDPFRNRILIYIEAIDPRSIGLNEEVDRLLLYEVPLE
;
A
#
# COMPACT_ATOMS: atom_id res chain seq x y z
N MET A 1 -5.41 -17.95 16.19
CA MET A 1 -5.68 -19.36 15.77
C MET A 1 -7.00 -19.96 16.29
N ARG A 2 -7.74 -19.34 17.25
CA ARG A 2 -9.06 -19.83 17.68
C ARG A 2 -10.20 -19.56 16.67
N ASP A 3 -10.06 -18.57 15.79
CA ASP A 3 -11.19 -18.01 15.01
C ASP A 3 -11.43 -18.54 13.59
N MET A 4 -10.53 -19.34 13.01
CA MET A 4 -10.76 -19.87 11.65
C MET A 4 -11.59 -21.15 11.60
N ARG A 5 -12.02 -21.67 12.78
CA ARG A 5 -12.72 -22.96 12.89
C ARG A 5 -14.09 -22.98 12.21
N ARG A 6 -14.79 -21.85 12.18
CA ARG A 6 -16.10 -21.74 11.51
C ARG A 6 -15.96 -21.89 9.99
N PHE A 7 -14.91 -21.31 9.40
CA PHE A 7 -14.64 -21.43 7.97
C PHE A 7 -14.32 -22.87 7.58
N ILE A 8 -13.65 -23.63 8.44
CA ILE A 8 -13.48 -25.09 8.26
C ILE A 8 -14.84 -25.79 8.20
N GLY A 9 -15.81 -25.40 9.03
CA GLY A 9 -17.18 -25.90 8.97
C GLY A 9 -17.92 -25.59 7.66
N TYR A 10 -17.50 -24.53 6.94
CA TYR A 10 -17.96 -24.23 5.58
C TYR A 10 -17.15 -24.94 4.48
N GLY A 11 -16.18 -25.76 4.85
CA GLY A 11 -15.26 -26.40 3.93
C GLY A 11 -14.16 -25.49 3.39
N TRP A 12 -13.97 -24.30 3.96
CA TRP A 12 -12.92 -23.36 3.56
C TRP A 12 -11.66 -23.56 4.41
N GLN A 13 -10.49 -23.53 3.76
CA GLN A 13 -9.19 -23.71 4.41
C GLN A 13 -8.20 -22.68 3.87
N GLY A 14 -7.18 -22.35 4.67
CA GLY A 14 -6.22 -21.29 4.34
C GLY A 14 -6.81 -19.90 4.61
N LEU A 15 -6.37 -18.90 3.84
CA LEU A 15 -6.76 -17.50 3.97
C LEU A 15 -8.28 -17.30 3.85
N VAL A 16 -8.83 -16.27 4.49
CA VAL A 16 -10.23 -15.84 4.25
C VAL A 16 -10.41 -15.55 2.75
N PRO A 17 -11.37 -16.21 2.07
CA PRO A 17 -11.53 -16.04 0.62
C PRO A 17 -11.87 -14.59 0.24
N PRO A 18 -11.28 -14.03 -0.83
CA PRO A 18 -11.61 -12.67 -1.29
C PRO A 18 -13.09 -12.51 -1.63
N GLN A 19 -13.76 -13.58 -2.09
CA GLN A 19 -15.21 -13.63 -2.31
C GLN A 19 -15.98 -13.29 -1.03
N TYR A 20 -15.54 -13.79 0.12
CA TYR A 20 -16.18 -13.51 1.41
C TYR A 20 -16.00 -12.04 1.80
N LEU A 21 -14.79 -11.48 1.60
CA LEU A 21 -14.54 -10.06 1.85
C LEU A 21 -15.46 -9.19 0.99
N MET A 22 -15.58 -9.50 -0.29
CA MET A 22 -16.46 -8.74 -1.19
C MET A 22 -17.93 -8.84 -0.80
N LEU A 23 -18.38 -10.02 -0.36
CA LEU A 23 -19.77 -10.27 0.02
C LEU A 23 -20.15 -9.60 1.35
N LYS A 24 -19.23 -9.62 2.33
CA LYS A 24 -19.52 -9.29 3.72
C LYS A 24 -19.01 -7.93 4.15
N ARG A 25 -18.23 -7.24 3.31
CA ARG A 25 -17.76 -5.88 3.63
C ARG A 25 -18.95 -4.96 3.88
N ARG A 26 -18.79 -4.11 4.87
CA ARG A 26 -19.66 -2.97 5.13
C ARG A 26 -18.81 -1.72 5.24
N PHE A 27 -19.27 -0.64 4.63
CA PHE A 27 -18.68 0.66 4.90
C PHE A 27 -18.87 0.98 6.38
N LYS A 28 -17.77 1.30 7.07
CA LYS A 28 -17.79 1.59 8.50
C LYS A 28 -17.82 3.08 8.75
N ARG A 29 -16.84 3.82 8.22
CA ARG A 29 -16.69 5.27 8.40
C ARG A 29 -15.58 5.84 7.51
N VAL A 30 -15.56 7.17 7.41
CA VAL A 30 -14.35 7.93 7.08
C VAL A 30 -13.44 7.90 8.32
N ILE A 31 -12.17 7.52 8.15
CA ILE A 31 -11.20 7.54 9.26
C ILE A 31 -10.30 8.77 9.23
N LEU A 32 -9.99 9.29 8.03
CA LEU A 32 -9.25 10.54 7.87
C LEU A 32 -9.80 11.33 6.69
N GLU A 33 -10.10 12.59 6.95
CA GLU A 33 -10.47 13.59 5.94
C GLU A 33 -9.22 14.13 5.23
N PRO A 34 -9.32 14.64 3.99
CA PRO A 34 -8.20 15.29 3.30
C PRO A 34 -7.65 16.48 4.12
N PRO A 35 -6.41 16.93 3.86
CA PRO A 35 -5.82 18.05 4.59
C PRO A 35 -6.58 19.37 4.42
N ASP A 36 -7.34 19.49 3.33
CA ASP A 36 -8.40 20.47 3.07
C ASP A 36 -9.28 19.98 1.90
N TYR A 37 -10.38 20.67 1.62
CA TYR A 37 -11.33 20.29 0.58
C TYR A 37 -11.14 21.00 -0.77
N ASN A 38 -9.99 21.63 -0.98
CA ASN A 38 -9.69 22.22 -2.28
C ASN A 38 -9.37 21.11 -3.30
N PRO A 39 -9.78 21.27 -4.58
CA PRO A 39 -9.42 20.32 -5.63
C PRO A 39 -7.90 20.09 -5.68
N GLY A 40 -7.50 18.82 -5.70
CA GLY A 40 -6.11 18.40 -5.68
C GLY A 40 -5.52 18.19 -4.28
N SER A 41 -6.35 18.16 -3.23
CA SER A 41 -5.97 17.88 -1.85
C SER A 41 -6.54 16.54 -1.39
N TRP A 42 -5.69 15.63 -0.91
CA TRP A 42 -6.11 14.28 -0.54
C TRP A 42 -5.15 13.58 0.43
N ARG A 43 -5.53 12.39 0.89
CA ARG A 43 -4.69 11.52 1.72
C ARG A 43 -4.45 10.17 1.06
N GLY A 44 -3.16 9.92 0.80
CA GLY A 44 -2.66 8.62 0.40
C GLY A 44 -2.93 7.55 1.45
N ALA A 45 -3.60 6.44 1.09
CA ALA A 45 -3.66 5.28 1.99
C ALA A 45 -2.29 4.60 2.06
N GLY A 46 -1.63 4.66 3.22
CA GLY A 46 -0.42 3.89 3.46
C GLY A 46 -0.74 2.50 4.01
N LYS A 47 0.20 1.94 4.76
CA LYS A 47 0.06 0.65 5.42
C LYS A 47 -0.52 0.76 6.82
N VAL A 48 -1.24 -0.29 7.23
CA VAL A 48 -1.68 -0.54 8.61
C VAL A 48 -0.90 -1.73 9.19
N LEU A 49 -0.14 -1.44 10.23
CA LEU A 49 0.52 -2.45 11.07
C LEU A 49 -0.34 -2.67 12.31
N VAL A 50 -0.73 -3.92 12.56
CA VAL A 50 -1.35 -4.32 13.83
C VAL A 50 -0.24 -4.86 14.71
N ASP A 51 0.12 -4.11 15.74
CA ASP A 51 1.10 -4.53 16.72
C ASP A 51 0.42 -5.32 17.84
N TYR A 52 0.74 -6.61 17.91
CA TYR A 52 0.18 -7.50 18.91
C TYR A 52 0.76 -7.27 20.30
N ASP A 53 1.99 -6.78 20.41
CA ASP A 53 2.65 -6.56 21.71
C ASP A 53 2.08 -5.32 22.38
N SER A 54 1.89 -4.23 21.62
CA SER A 54 1.32 -2.98 22.17
C SER A 54 -0.20 -2.93 22.13
N HIS A 55 -0.86 -3.88 21.45
CA HIS A 55 -2.31 -3.87 21.19
C HIS A 55 -2.77 -2.60 20.44
N GLU A 56 -1.95 -2.12 19.51
CA GLU A 56 -2.22 -0.90 18.75
C GLU A 56 -2.19 -1.15 17.23
N PHE A 57 -2.85 -0.24 16.54
CA PHE A 57 -2.87 -0.14 15.08
C PHE A 57 -2.07 1.10 14.70
N TRP A 58 -1.05 0.91 13.87
CA TRP A 58 -0.25 1.99 13.32
C TRP A 58 -0.59 2.18 11.86
N LEU A 59 -1.04 3.37 11.49
CA LEU A 59 -1.42 3.73 10.13
C LEU A 59 -0.48 4.81 9.62
N THR A 60 0.15 4.55 8.47
CA THR A 60 0.85 5.58 7.72
C THR A 60 -0.09 6.23 6.70
N THR A 61 0.04 7.54 6.49
CA THR A 61 -0.61 8.22 5.36
C THR A 61 0.31 9.27 4.76
N ARG A 62 0.01 9.66 3.53
CA ARG A 62 0.67 10.79 2.85
C ARG A 62 -0.33 11.89 2.59
N PRO A 63 -0.29 12.98 3.36
CA PRO A 63 -1.09 14.14 3.04
C PRO A 63 -0.57 14.83 1.78
N ARG A 64 -1.51 15.31 0.97
CA ARG A 64 -1.26 16.16 -0.17
C ARG A 64 -2.24 17.32 -0.18
N ARG A 65 -1.75 18.49 -0.54
CA ARG A 65 -2.58 19.64 -0.90
C ARG A 65 -2.41 19.94 -2.38
N ARG A 66 -3.33 20.76 -2.89
CA ARG A 66 -3.20 21.32 -4.24
C ARG A 66 -1.77 21.84 -4.47
N PRO A 67 -1.17 21.63 -5.67
CA PRO A 67 0.14 22.19 -5.97
C PRO A 67 0.25 23.67 -5.59
N PRO A 68 1.41 24.11 -5.05
CA PRO A 68 2.70 23.42 -5.09
C PRO A 68 2.98 22.41 -3.96
N LEU A 69 2.09 22.26 -2.97
CA LEU A 69 2.31 21.39 -1.80
C LEU A 69 2.01 19.91 -2.08
N ARG A 70 2.82 19.29 -2.94
CA ARG A 70 2.74 17.86 -3.27
C ARG A 70 3.54 17.01 -2.29
N GLY A 71 2.92 15.92 -1.81
CA GLY A 71 3.59 14.86 -1.02
C GLY A 71 4.58 15.41 -0.01
N TYR A 72 4.11 16.37 0.80
CA TYR A 72 4.98 17.22 1.61
C TYR A 72 5.39 16.59 2.93
N ALA A 73 4.72 15.52 3.35
CA ALA A 73 5.03 14.78 4.54
C ALA A 73 4.61 13.31 4.43
N VAL A 74 5.14 12.51 5.34
CA VAL A 74 4.52 11.26 5.81
C VAL A 74 4.00 11.48 7.22
N GLU A 75 2.81 10.96 7.51
CA GLU A 75 2.17 11.02 8.81
C GLU A 75 1.94 9.61 9.36
N ILE A 76 2.17 9.43 10.66
CA ILE A 76 1.98 8.17 11.38
C ILE A 76 0.91 8.40 12.44
N TYR A 77 -0.08 7.52 12.47
CA TYR A 77 -1.22 7.56 13.36
C TYR A 77 -1.27 6.29 14.22
N SER A 78 -1.74 6.41 15.45
CA SER A 78 -2.03 5.28 16.34
C SER A 78 -3.54 5.12 16.55
N SER A 79 -3.97 3.88 16.82
CA SER A 79 -5.33 3.57 17.25
C SER A 79 -5.33 2.34 18.15
N ARG A 80 -6.29 2.27 19.08
CA ARG A 80 -6.52 1.06 19.92
C ARG A 80 -7.60 0.13 19.36
N ASN A 81 -8.29 0.54 18.31
CA ASN A 81 -9.40 -0.21 17.74
C ASN A 81 -9.36 -0.32 16.20
N GLY A 82 -8.39 0.31 15.56
CA GLY A 82 -8.28 0.33 14.10
C GLY A 82 -9.32 1.23 13.41
N GLU A 83 -10.06 2.04 14.16
CA GLU A 83 -11.14 2.91 13.68
C GLU A 83 -10.91 4.38 14.02
N ASP A 84 -10.50 4.66 15.26
CA ASP A 84 -10.27 6.00 15.78
C ASP A 84 -8.76 6.25 15.86
N TYR A 85 -8.25 7.02 14.91
CA TYR A 85 -6.82 7.30 14.77
C TYR A 85 -6.45 8.68 15.31
N ALA A 86 -5.34 8.75 16.05
CA ALA A 86 -4.70 9.98 16.50
C ALA A 86 -3.37 10.15 15.77
N LEU A 87 -3.07 11.39 15.33
CA LEU A 87 -1.77 11.71 14.73
C LEU A 87 -0.70 11.68 15.81
N GLU A 88 0.37 10.92 15.57
CA GLU A 88 1.48 10.75 16.52
C GLU A 88 2.76 11.41 16.01
N LEU A 89 3.01 11.32 14.71
CA LEU A 89 4.20 11.88 14.09
C LEU A 89 3.91 12.39 12.69
N THR A 90 4.54 13.51 12.34
CA THR A 90 4.67 14.00 10.97
C THR A 90 6.15 14.14 10.66
N ILE A 91 6.59 13.63 9.52
CA ILE A 91 7.95 13.86 9.00
C ILE A 91 7.80 14.54 7.65
N SER A 92 8.21 15.80 7.56
CA SER A 92 8.22 16.55 6.31
C SER A 92 9.27 16.03 5.33
N LYS A 93 9.10 16.33 4.05
CA LYS A 93 10.12 15.99 3.04
C LYS A 93 11.44 16.73 3.27
N GLU A 94 11.40 17.91 3.90
CA GLU A 94 12.57 18.68 4.31
C GLU A 94 13.31 17.96 5.45
N GLU A 95 12.61 17.53 6.50
CA GLU A 95 13.20 16.72 7.57
C GLU A 95 13.76 15.39 7.04
N LEU A 96 13.04 14.70 6.15
CA LEU A 96 13.56 13.50 5.49
C LEU A 96 14.82 13.79 4.68
N SER A 97 14.88 14.95 4.00
CA SER A 97 16.04 15.35 3.22
C SER A 97 17.28 15.51 4.10
N GLU A 98 17.10 16.08 5.29
CA GLU A 98 18.15 16.22 6.31
C GLU A 98 18.57 14.86 6.88
N ILE A 99 17.61 14.04 7.33
CA ILE A 99 17.86 12.71 7.92
C ILE A 99 18.61 11.81 6.93
N CYS A 100 18.25 11.86 5.65
CA CYS A 100 18.79 10.97 4.63
C CYS A 100 19.97 11.57 3.86
N LYS A 101 20.26 12.86 4.03
CA LYS A 101 21.25 13.61 3.23
C LYS A 101 20.98 13.49 1.73
N LEU A 102 19.71 13.56 1.34
CA LEU A 102 19.22 13.48 -0.03
C LEU A 102 18.29 14.65 -0.31
N ARG A 103 18.28 15.17 -1.53
CA ARG A 103 17.28 16.17 -1.93
C ARG A 103 15.98 15.49 -2.32
N ILE A 104 15.00 15.46 -1.42
CA ILE A 104 13.69 14.84 -1.65
C ILE A 104 12.69 15.91 -2.10
N LEU A 105 12.11 15.71 -3.28
CA LEU A 105 11.17 16.65 -3.91
C LEU A 105 9.72 16.37 -3.51
N SER A 106 9.38 15.09 -3.30
CA SER A 106 8.05 14.62 -2.90
C SER A 106 8.13 13.21 -2.29
N ILE A 107 7.15 12.89 -1.44
CA ILE A 107 6.94 11.57 -0.83
C ILE A 107 5.63 11.00 -1.39
N GLU A 108 5.58 9.70 -1.70
CA GLU A 108 4.35 8.91 -1.92
C GLU A 108 4.52 7.51 -1.27
N GLY A 109 3.72 6.51 -1.66
CA GLY A 109 3.70 5.12 -1.19
C GLY A 109 4.46 4.79 0.10
N GLN A 110 3.74 4.55 1.21
CA GLN A 110 4.32 4.28 2.52
C GLN A 110 4.04 2.85 2.96
N GLN A 111 5.03 2.18 3.54
CA GLN A 111 4.88 0.88 4.18
C GLN A 111 5.54 0.90 5.56
N LEU A 112 4.81 0.46 6.58
CA LEU A 112 5.30 0.30 7.94
C LEU A 112 5.26 -1.16 8.36
N LEU A 113 6.42 -1.71 8.70
CA LEU A 113 6.60 -3.10 9.10
C LEU A 113 7.38 -3.15 10.41
N ARG A 114 7.32 -4.29 11.09
CA ARG A 114 8.19 -4.61 12.22
C ARG A 114 9.07 -5.77 11.81
N ASP A 115 10.38 -5.56 11.85
CA ASP A 115 11.37 -6.55 11.44
C ASP A 115 11.41 -7.70 12.45
N PRO A 116 11.29 -8.97 12.00
CA PRO A 116 11.18 -10.11 12.90
C PRO A 116 12.49 -10.45 13.62
N LEU A 117 13.64 -10.03 13.09
CA LEU A 117 14.95 -10.33 13.69
C LEU A 117 15.31 -9.34 14.80
N THR A 118 15.07 -8.06 14.57
CA THR A 118 15.49 -6.97 15.45
C THR A 118 14.34 -6.40 16.29
N GLY A 119 13.08 -6.65 15.89
CA GLY A 119 11.90 -6.04 16.50
C GLY A 119 11.70 -4.56 16.16
N LYS A 120 12.61 -3.97 15.36
CA LYS A 120 12.54 -2.56 14.96
C LYS A 120 11.46 -2.31 13.93
N TYR A 121 10.95 -1.10 13.92
CA TYR A 121 10.05 -0.62 12.89
C TYR A 121 10.83 -0.22 11.65
N HIS A 122 10.38 -0.69 10.49
CA HIS A 122 10.87 -0.33 9.17
C HIS A 122 9.81 0.51 8.46
N LEU A 123 10.16 1.75 8.11
CA LEU A 123 9.31 2.65 7.34
C LEU A 123 9.92 2.83 5.94
N TYR A 124 9.27 2.23 4.95
CA TYR A 124 9.61 2.37 3.54
C TYR A 124 8.80 3.50 2.92
N LEU A 125 9.46 4.37 2.16
CA LEU A 125 8.87 5.55 1.54
C LEU A 125 9.27 5.64 0.07
N ALA A 126 8.29 5.73 -0.82
CA ALA A 126 8.55 6.18 -2.19
C ALA A 126 8.91 7.67 -2.18
N VAL A 127 10.09 8.01 -2.68
CA VAL A 127 10.62 9.39 -2.66
C VAL A 127 11.11 9.80 -4.04
N ASP A 128 10.72 11.00 -4.47
CA ASP A 128 11.24 11.64 -5.68
C ASP A 128 12.57 12.32 -5.32
N VAL A 129 13.67 11.77 -5.82
CA VAL A 129 15.01 12.21 -5.45
C VAL A 129 15.64 12.95 -6.61
N ASP A 130 16.07 14.17 -6.37
CA ASP A 130 16.86 14.98 -7.32
C ASP A 130 18.32 14.50 -7.33
N ARG A 131 18.61 13.46 -8.12
CA ARG A 131 19.95 12.89 -8.27
C ARG A 131 20.26 12.52 -9.72
N PRO A 132 21.55 12.42 -10.11
CA PRO A 132 21.94 11.95 -11.44
C PRO A 132 21.43 10.52 -11.74
N PRO A 133 21.20 10.17 -13.02
CA PRO A 133 21.31 11.02 -14.20
C PRO A 133 20.11 11.97 -14.37
N ARG A 134 19.01 11.74 -13.65
CA ARG A 134 17.81 12.58 -13.64
C ARG A 134 16.97 12.35 -12.38
N PRO A 135 16.17 13.35 -11.95
CA PRO A 135 15.19 13.15 -10.90
C PRO A 135 14.29 11.95 -11.12
N GLY A 136 13.75 11.40 -10.05
CA GLY A 136 12.70 10.40 -10.10
C GLY A 136 12.67 9.51 -8.88
N TRP A 137 11.86 8.47 -8.96
CA TRP A 137 11.33 7.82 -7.78
C TRP A 137 12.08 6.55 -7.39
N ASP A 138 12.66 6.58 -6.19
CA ASP A 138 13.31 5.45 -5.53
C ASP A 138 12.54 5.11 -4.22
N THR A 139 12.82 3.98 -3.59
CA THR A 139 12.29 3.62 -2.26
C THR A 139 13.36 3.80 -1.18
N LEU A 140 13.10 4.68 -0.23
CA LEU A 140 13.89 4.96 0.96
C LEU A 140 13.47 4.06 2.13
N LEU A 141 14.41 3.68 3.01
CA LEU A 141 14.12 3.03 4.28
C LEU A 141 14.58 3.87 5.46
N LEU A 142 13.70 4.03 6.45
CA LEU A 142 14.01 4.48 7.80
C LEU A 142 13.76 3.35 8.80
N VAL A 143 14.53 3.31 9.89
CA VAL A 143 14.34 2.36 10.98
C VAL A 143 14.27 3.05 12.34
N ALA A 144 13.45 2.53 13.26
CA ALA A 144 13.32 3.05 14.62
C ALA A 144 12.92 1.93 15.60
N ASP A 145 13.19 2.12 16.89
CA ASP A 145 12.72 1.23 17.96
C ASP A 145 11.24 1.49 18.33
N ASP A 146 10.74 2.69 18.02
CA ASP A 146 9.38 3.16 18.28
C ASP A 146 8.81 3.82 17.00
N PRO A 147 7.53 3.62 16.62
CA PRO A 147 6.93 4.27 15.44
C PRO A 147 6.92 5.80 15.51
N LYS A 148 7.11 6.39 16.69
CA LYS A 148 7.25 7.83 16.92
C LYS A 148 8.69 8.33 16.70
N GLY A 149 9.62 7.43 16.41
CA GLY A 149 11.04 7.72 16.22
C GLY A 149 11.84 7.69 17.54
N PRO A 150 13.10 8.19 17.53
CA PRO A 150 13.77 8.81 16.40
C PRO A 150 14.04 7.82 15.26
N TRP A 151 13.98 8.32 14.02
CA TRP A 151 14.18 7.53 12.80
C TRP A 151 15.62 7.65 12.28
N GLU A 152 16.23 6.51 11.97
CA GLU A 152 17.55 6.41 11.34
C GLU A 152 17.41 6.02 9.87
N SER A 153 18.09 6.72 8.96
CA SER A 153 18.09 6.36 7.54
C SER A 153 18.98 5.17 7.23
N LYS A 154 18.47 4.22 6.45
CA LYS A 154 19.26 3.18 5.76
C LYS A 154 19.48 3.51 4.28
N GLY A 155 19.06 4.69 3.83
CA GLY A 155 19.21 5.15 2.45
C GLY A 155 18.23 4.50 1.49
N LEU A 156 18.50 4.65 0.18
CA LEU A 156 17.67 4.09 -0.88
C LEU A 156 17.92 2.59 -1.01
N VAL A 157 16.88 1.79 -0.80
CA VAL A 157 16.92 0.32 -0.72
C VAL A 157 16.32 -0.39 -1.93
N ILE A 158 15.38 0.25 -2.64
CA ILE A 158 14.94 -0.18 -3.97
C ILE A 158 15.16 1.01 -4.92
N ARG A 159 16.14 0.88 -5.81
CA ARG A 159 16.64 1.99 -6.64
C ARG A 159 16.16 1.86 -8.08
N ARG A 160 16.23 2.91 -8.88
CA ARG A 160 16.02 2.90 -10.34
C ARG A 160 17.29 2.49 -11.07
N ASP A 161 17.65 1.22 -11.01
CA ASP A 161 18.91 0.69 -11.54
C ASP A 161 18.73 -0.53 -12.45
N ALA A 162 17.49 -0.92 -12.77
CA ALA A 162 17.19 -1.93 -13.77
C ALA A 162 16.52 -1.29 -15.00
N VAL A 163 16.67 -1.94 -16.15
CA VAL A 163 16.10 -1.45 -17.43
C VAL A 163 14.59 -1.24 -17.33
N PHE A 164 13.89 -2.12 -16.62
CA PHE A 164 12.44 -2.11 -16.51
C PHE A 164 11.90 -1.10 -15.47
N ASP A 165 12.77 -0.48 -14.66
CA ASP A 165 12.38 0.50 -13.62
C ASP A 165 13.24 1.78 -13.63
N ILE A 166 13.92 2.06 -14.74
CA ILE A 166 14.89 3.16 -14.88
C ILE A 166 14.25 4.56 -14.72
N ALA A 167 12.93 4.69 -14.83
CA ALA A 167 12.20 5.93 -14.56
C ALA A 167 11.67 5.98 -13.12
N GLU A 168 11.10 4.88 -12.62
CA GLU A 168 10.51 4.80 -11.28
C GLU A 168 10.61 3.37 -10.70
N ALA A 169 11.03 3.27 -9.43
CA ALA A 169 11.05 2.05 -8.62
C ALA A 169 10.44 2.37 -7.24
N ARG A 170 9.10 2.38 -7.18
CA ARG A 170 8.33 3.04 -6.10
C ARG A 170 7.03 2.32 -5.76
N ASP A 171 6.27 2.90 -4.83
CA ASP A 171 4.93 2.45 -4.41
C ASP A 171 4.84 0.96 -4.14
N ALA A 172 5.84 0.45 -3.39
CA ALA A 172 5.91 -0.96 -3.07
C ALA A 172 4.84 -1.36 -2.05
N THR A 173 4.14 -2.46 -2.31
CA THR A 173 3.45 -3.26 -1.29
C THR A 173 4.46 -4.24 -0.72
N ILE A 174 4.77 -4.12 0.58
CA ILE A 174 5.82 -4.92 1.22
C ILE A 174 5.24 -5.68 2.41
N ASP A 175 5.41 -7.01 2.45
CA ASP A 175 5.13 -7.83 3.62
C ASP A 175 6.18 -8.94 3.78
N ILE A 176 6.14 -9.60 4.94
CA ILE A 176 7.06 -10.67 5.32
C ILE A 176 6.28 -11.98 5.34
N ILE A 177 6.67 -12.93 4.46
CA ILE A 177 6.06 -14.25 4.37
C ILE A 177 7.13 -15.29 4.70
N ASP A 178 6.85 -16.10 5.72
CA ASP A 178 7.74 -17.17 6.20
C ASP A 178 9.19 -16.71 6.45
N GLY A 179 9.34 -15.49 6.99
CA GLY A 179 10.63 -14.88 7.32
C GLY A 179 11.36 -14.22 6.14
N ARG A 180 10.73 -14.12 4.95
CA ARG A 180 11.28 -13.42 3.79
C ARG A 180 10.44 -12.19 3.45
N TYR A 181 11.10 -11.09 3.17
CA TYR A 181 10.46 -9.87 2.67
C TYR A 181 10.15 -10.02 1.17
N PHE A 182 8.94 -9.64 0.79
CA PHE A 182 8.49 -9.53 -0.59
C PHE A 182 8.03 -8.10 -0.85
N ALA A 183 8.45 -7.52 -1.97
CA ALA A 183 8.02 -6.21 -2.44
C ALA A 183 7.45 -6.33 -3.85
N LEU A 184 6.13 -6.17 -3.97
CA LEU A 184 5.48 -5.88 -5.24
C LEU A 184 5.54 -4.37 -5.46
N TYR A 185 6.29 -3.90 -6.44
CA TYR A 185 6.52 -2.47 -6.63
C TYR A 185 6.23 -2.00 -8.05
N LYS A 186 5.87 -0.71 -8.15
CA LYS A 186 5.68 -0.01 -9.42
C LYS A 186 7.04 0.18 -10.09
N ALA A 187 7.22 -0.50 -11.20
CA ALA A 187 8.35 -0.35 -12.10
C ALA A 187 7.93 0.44 -13.34
N ASN A 188 8.68 1.48 -13.67
CA ASN A 188 8.44 2.32 -14.84
C ASN A 188 9.73 2.41 -15.68
N ASP A 189 9.66 1.98 -16.94
CA ASP A 189 10.78 2.07 -17.89
C ASP A 189 10.78 3.37 -18.73
N GLY A 190 9.78 4.23 -18.52
CA GLY A 190 9.51 5.45 -19.28
C GLY A 190 8.42 5.28 -20.33
N LEU A 191 8.02 4.05 -20.64
CA LEU A 191 6.97 3.71 -21.61
C LEU A 191 5.85 2.88 -20.95
N HIS A 192 6.22 1.94 -20.08
CA HIS A 192 5.32 1.01 -19.41
C HIS A 192 5.41 1.19 -17.90
N VAL A 193 4.26 1.09 -17.25
CA VAL A 193 4.14 0.95 -15.79
C VAL A 193 3.67 -0.45 -15.51
N ARG A 194 4.49 -1.25 -14.82
CA ARG A 194 4.20 -2.66 -14.53
C ARG A 194 4.55 -3.00 -13.08
N MET A 195 4.02 -4.12 -12.61
CA MET A 195 4.42 -4.67 -11.31
C MET A 195 5.69 -5.48 -11.46
N ALA A 196 6.73 -5.08 -10.72
CA ALA A 196 7.94 -5.84 -10.53
C ALA A 196 7.97 -6.45 -9.12
N LEU A 197 8.74 -7.51 -8.97
CA LEU A 197 8.94 -8.21 -7.71
C LEU A 197 10.40 -8.07 -7.26
N ALA A 198 10.58 -7.75 -5.99
CA ALA A 198 11.86 -7.86 -5.30
C ALA A 198 11.69 -8.67 -4.01
N VAL A 199 12.78 -9.31 -3.57
CA VAL A 199 12.82 -10.08 -2.33
C VAL A 199 14.02 -9.65 -1.49
N SER A 200 13.88 -9.75 -0.17
CA SER A 200 14.95 -9.47 0.78
C SER A 200 14.92 -10.44 1.96
N HIS A 201 16.08 -10.70 2.57
CA HIS A 201 16.20 -11.49 3.79
C HIS A 201 16.25 -10.63 5.06
N ASP A 202 16.51 -9.34 4.94
CA ASP A 202 16.68 -8.39 6.07
C ASP A 202 15.85 -7.11 5.91
N GLY A 203 15.14 -6.97 4.78
CA GLY A 203 14.39 -5.77 4.44
C GLY A 203 15.25 -4.58 4.02
N VAL A 204 16.57 -4.69 4.00
CA VAL A 204 17.51 -3.62 3.65
C VAL A 204 18.13 -3.88 2.28
N GLU A 205 18.68 -5.07 2.06
CA GLU A 205 19.30 -5.47 0.81
C GLU A 205 18.28 -6.20 -0.06
N TRP A 206 17.92 -5.60 -1.20
CA TRP A 206 16.86 -6.12 -2.06
C TRP A 206 17.41 -6.73 -3.34
N LYS A 207 17.01 -7.97 -3.62
CA LYS A 207 17.20 -8.61 -4.91
C LYS A 207 15.96 -8.42 -5.78
N LYS A 208 16.08 -7.62 -6.83
CA LYS A 208 15.05 -7.52 -7.87
C LYS A 208 15.01 -8.79 -8.71
N LEU A 209 13.81 -9.32 -8.90
CA LEU A 209 13.57 -10.54 -9.67
C LEU A 209 13.11 -10.23 -11.10
N GLY A 210 12.38 -9.12 -11.30
CA GLY A 210 11.92 -8.67 -12.62
C GLY A 210 10.45 -8.27 -12.63
N VAL A 211 9.94 -8.01 -13.84
CA VAL A 211 8.53 -7.73 -14.10
C VAL A 211 7.73 -9.02 -14.08
N LEU A 212 6.52 -8.99 -13.51
CA LEU A 212 5.61 -10.13 -13.44
C LEU A 212 4.73 -10.22 -14.70
N SER A 213 4.53 -11.45 -15.20
CA SER A 213 3.42 -11.76 -16.11
C SER A 213 2.11 -11.87 -15.32
N VAL A 214 0.97 -11.81 -16.02
CA VAL A 214 -0.36 -12.09 -15.46
C VAL A 214 -0.95 -13.25 -16.25
N ASP A 215 -1.25 -14.36 -15.57
CA ASP A 215 -1.76 -15.60 -16.17
C ASP A 215 -0.93 -16.07 -17.39
N GLY A 216 0.40 -15.98 -17.26
CA GLY A 216 1.36 -16.35 -18.31
C GLY A 216 1.48 -15.37 -19.48
N SER A 217 0.74 -14.25 -19.45
CA SER A 217 0.76 -13.22 -20.49
C SER A 217 1.47 -11.96 -20.04
N GLU A 218 2.01 -11.18 -21.00
CA GLU A 218 2.51 -9.85 -20.68
C GLU A 218 1.39 -8.96 -20.11
N PRO A 219 1.64 -8.21 -19.03
CA PRO A 219 0.64 -7.34 -18.45
C PRO A 219 0.35 -6.13 -19.35
N TYR A 220 -0.72 -5.40 -19.02
CA TYR A 220 -1.07 -4.13 -19.66
C TYR A 220 0.10 -3.12 -19.62
N THR A 221 0.08 -2.16 -20.55
CA THR A 221 1.03 -1.02 -20.57
C THR A 221 1.02 -0.23 -19.27
N TYR A 222 -0.12 -0.16 -18.59
CA TYR A 222 -0.26 0.36 -17.25
C TYR A 222 -0.90 -0.70 -16.37
N PHE A 223 -0.15 -1.21 -15.41
CA PHE A 223 -0.59 -2.23 -14.46
C PHE A 223 0.04 -1.96 -13.09
N LEU A 224 -0.79 -1.53 -12.15
CA LEU A 224 -0.41 -1.27 -10.77
C LEU A 224 -1.29 -2.09 -9.83
N LEU A 225 -0.65 -2.72 -8.85
CA LEU A 225 -1.30 -3.42 -7.75
C LEU A 225 -0.94 -2.71 -6.44
N TYR A 226 -1.93 -2.47 -5.60
CA TYR A 226 -1.70 -1.96 -4.24
C TYR A 226 -2.68 -2.60 -3.26
N GLY A 227 -2.19 -3.00 -2.09
CA GLY A 227 -2.95 -3.76 -1.12
C GLY A 227 -2.03 -4.46 -0.12
N ARG A 228 -2.23 -5.77 0.05
CA ARG A 228 -1.42 -6.59 0.98
C ARG A 228 -0.94 -7.89 0.37
N ILE A 229 0.25 -8.32 0.78
CA ILE A 229 0.78 -9.65 0.51
C ILE A 229 0.57 -10.53 1.76
N LEU A 230 -0.03 -11.69 1.56
CA LEU A 230 -0.54 -12.59 2.61
C LEU A 230 -0.02 -14.00 2.38
N SER A 231 0.09 -14.78 3.45
CA SER A 231 0.37 -16.21 3.37
C SER A 231 -0.94 -16.97 3.13
N GLY A 232 -1.01 -17.71 2.02
CA GLY A 232 -2.15 -18.54 1.64
C GLY A 232 -1.78 -20.02 1.54
N GLY A 233 -2.78 -20.90 1.59
CA GLY A 233 -2.55 -22.35 1.48
C GLY A 233 -1.99 -22.80 0.12
N LEU A 234 -2.17 -21.99 -0.94
CA LEU A 234 -1.63 -22.23 -2.27
C LEU A 234 -0.27 -21.54 -2.50
N GLY A 235 0.21 -20.74 -1.55
CA GLY A 235 1.42 -19.95 -1.67
C GLY A 235 1.22 -18.50 -1.22
N ILE A 236 2.06 -17.61 -1.74
CA ILE A 236 2.01 -16.19 -1.42
C ILE A 236 0.87 -15.56 -2.21
N VAL A 237 0.01 -14.78 -1.55
CA VAL A 237 -1.19 -14.22 -2.16
C VAL A 237 -1.17 -12.70 -2.06
N PHE A 238 -1.31 -12.00 -3.17
CA PHE A 238 -1.69 -10.59 -3.16
C PHE A 238 -3.20 -10.44 -3.02
N MET A 239 -3.64 -9.43 -2.28
CA MET A 239 -5.04 -9.01 -2.23
C MET A 239 -5.14 -7.50 -2.13
N GLY A 240 -5.94 -6.87 -3.00
CA GLY A 240 -6.04 -5.42 -3.06
C GLY A 240 -6.74 -4.92 -4.31
N PHE A 241 -6.24 -3.82 -4.87
CA PHE A 241 -6.80 -3.18 -6.06
C PHE A 241 -5.88 -3.33 -7.26
N GLU A 242 -6.50 -3.59 -8.42
CA GLU A 242 -5.86 -3.56 -9.74
C GLU A 242 -6.20 -2.23 -10.42
N SER A 243 -5.15 -1.46 -10.74
CA SER A 243 -5.26 -0.20 -11.47
C SER A 243 -4.63 -0.35 -12.85
N ILE A 244 -5.48 -0.38 -13.87
CA ILE A 244 -5.08 -0.42 -15.30
C ILE A 244 -5.45 0.85 -16.06
N TYR A 245 -6.05 1.83 -15.37
CA TYR A 245 -6.52 3.08 -15.95
C TYR A 245 -5.80 4.28 -15.33
N VAL A 246 -5.50 5.27 -16.17
CA VAL A 246 -5.02 6.58 -15.75
C VAL A 246 -5.98 7.64 -16.29
N VAL A 247 -6.63 8.38 -15.40
CA VAL A 247 -7.58 9.44 -15.76
C VAL A 247 -7.01 10.78 -15.32
N LYS A 248 -6.74 11.67 -16.29
CA LYS A 248 -6.15 13.00 -16.04
C LYS A 248 -4.93 12.95 -15.09
N GLY A 249 -4.06 11.96 -15.29
CA GLY A 249 -2.84 11.76 -14.50
C GLY A 249 -3.00 11.08 -13.14
N ALA A 250 -4.22 10.71 -12.73
CA ALA A 250 -4.47 9.90 -11.54
C ALA A 250 -4.59 8.41 -11.90
N ALA A 251 -3.94 7.54 -11.14
CA ALA A 251 -4.04 6.10 -11.26
C ALA A 251 -5.28 5.62 -10.51
N VAL A 252 -6.25 5.03 -11.21
CA VAL A 252 -7.56 4.78 -10.63
C VAL A 252 -7.99 3.33 -10.79
N SER A 253 -8.75 2.85 -9.81
CA SER A 253 -9.26 1.48 -9.77
C SER A 253 -10.74 1.42 -9.46
N ASN A 254 -11.37 0.41 -10.04
CA ASN A 254 -12.70 -0.10 -9.75
C ASN A 254 -12.70 -1.63 -9.60
N THR A 255 -11.53 -2.25 -9.54
CA THR A 255 -11.37 -3.70 -9.58
C THR A 255 -10.60 -4.16 -8.36
N PHE A 256 -11.30 -4.88 -7.49
CA PHE A 256 -10.67 -5.62 -6.41
C PHE A 256 -10.16 -6.95 -6.95
N SER A 257 -8.92 -7.29 -6.64
CA SER A 257 -8.20 -8.41 -7.22
C SER A 257 -7.42 -9.19 -6.17
N SER A 258 -7.21 -10.47 -6.46
CA SER A 258 -6.30 -11.33 -5.72
C SER A 258 -5.58 -12.27 -6.68
N TYR A 259 -4.27 -12.43 -6.45
CA TYR A 259 -3.41 -13.29 -7.25
C TYR A 259 -2.54 -14.15 -6.36
N ILE A 260 -2.21 -15.36 -6.80
CA ILE A 260 -1.02 -16.06 -6.29
C ILE A 260 0.20 -15.39 -6.92
N ILE A 261 1.18 -15.03 -6.08
CA ILE A 261 2.48 -14.57 -6.52
C ILE A 261 3.38 -15.78 -6.68
N ASP A 262 3.46 -16.30 -7.90
CA ASP A 262 4.45 -17.30 -8.28
C ASP A 262 5.79 -16.61 -8.55
N TYR A 263 6.50 -16.29 -7.47
CA TYR A 263 7.79 -15.59 -7.53
C TYR A 263 8.91 -16.41 -8.18
N ARG A 264 8.71 -17.71 -8.42
CA ARG A 264 9.72 -18.58 -9.05
C ARG A 264 9.62 -18.51 -10.56
N ASN A 265 8.40 -18.47 -11.09
CA ASN A 265 8.14 -18.34 -12.52
C ASN A 265 7.83 -16.90 -12.94
N MET A 266 7.88 -15.94 -12.00
CA MET A 266 7.61 -14.52 -12.22
C MET A 266 6.21 -14.26 -12.79
N ASN A 267 5.21 -14.93 -12.22
CA ASN A 267 3.82 -14.84 -12.66
C ASN A 267 2.86 -14.47 -11.52
N LEU A 268 1.83 -13.70 -11.87
CA LEU A 268 0.62 -13.50 -11.07
C LEU A 268 -0.47 -14.40 -11.63
N GLU A 269 -0.88 -15.41 -10.87
CA GLU A 269 -2.02 -16.27 -11.22
C GLU A 269 -3.30 -15.70 -10.61
N THR A 270 -4.27 -15.34 -11.44
CA THR A 270 -5.53 -14.74 -11.00
C THR A 270 -6.33 -15.74 -10.16
N LEU A 271 -6.52 -15.41 -8.87
CA LEU A 271 -7.42 -16.16 -7.98
C LEU A 271 -8.83 -15.61 -8.02
N PHE A 272 -8.96 -14.29 -8.05
CA PHE A 272 -10.25 -13.62 -7.97
C PHE A 272 -10.15 -12.19 -8.51
N LYS A 273 -11.19 -11.78 -9.24
CA LYS A 273 -11.41 -10.39 -9.63
C LYS A 273 -12.89 -10.08 -9.51
N SER A 274 -13.21 -8.89 -9.02
CA SER A 274 -14.58 -8.41 -9.02
C SER A 274 -14.62 -6.89 -8.96
N TRP A 275 -15.70 -6.34 -9.51
CA TRP A 275 -15.98 -4.92 -9.43
C TRP A 275 -16.12 -4.46 -7.97
N TRP A 276 -15.38 -3.42 -7.59
CA TRP A 276 -15.58 -2.74 -6.33
C TRP A 276 -16.83 -1.87 -6.39
N LYS A 277 -17.97 -2.48 -6.07
CA LYS A 277 -19.21 -1.74 -5.87
C LYS A 277 -19.07 -0.88 -4.61
N PRO A 278 -19.14 0.46 -4.71
CA PRO A 278 -19.06 1.33 -3.55
C PRO A 278 -20.25 1.12 -2.63
N LEU A 279 -20.01 1.19 -1.31
CA LEU A 279 -21.07 1.13 -0.29
C LEU A 279 -21.10 2.40 0.57
N SER A 280 -20.18 3.35 0.35
CA SER A 280 -20.20 4.66 0.99
C SER A 280 -20.74 5.74 0.04
N PRO A 281 -21.26 6.86 0.56
CA PRO A 281 -21.59 8.03 -0.24
C PRO A 281 -20.35 8.87 -0.64
N TYR A 282 -19.15 8.48 -0.19
CA TYR A 282 -17.90 9.23 -0.37
C TYR A 282 -17.03 8.69 -1.50
N GLU A 283 -17.56 7.76 -2.29
CA GLU A 283 -16.87 7.10 -3.39
C GLU A 283 -17.57 7.38 -4.73
N ARG A 284 -16.78 7.59 -5.77
CA ARG A 284 -17.26 7.52 -7.16
C ARG A 284 -17.81 6.14 -7.51
N THR A 285 -18.74 6.09 -8.47
CA THR A 285 -19.33 4.83 -8.95
C THR A 285 -18.53 4.14 -10.05
N ASP A 286 -17.73 4.87 -10.83
CA ASP A 286 -16.98 4.38 -11.99
C ASP A 286 -15.53 4.01 -11.65
N TYR A 287 -14.87 4.81 -10.82
CA TYR A 287 -13.50 4.66 -10.34
C TYR A 287 -13.42 5.09 -8.87
N PRO A 288 -13.86 4.23 -7.94
CA PRO A 288 -13.98 4.58 -6.52
C PRO A 288 -12.65 4.79 -5.80
N VAL A 289 -11.54 4.17 -6.27
CA VAL A 289 -10.31 4.08 -5.49
C VAL A 289 -9.13 4.68 -6.25
N HIS A 290 -8.36 5.54 -5.58
CA HIS A 290 -7.10 6.07 -6.10
C HIS A 290 -5.97 5.07 -5.87
N SER A 291 -6.11 3.85 -6.38
CA SER A 291 -5.16 2.72 -6.27
C SER A 291 -4.82 2.23 -4.85
N TYR A 292 -4.48 3.12 -3.92
CA TYR A 292 -3.93 2.80 -2.61
C TYR A 292 -4.97 2.23 -1.65
N ALA A 293 -4.58 1.14 -0.98
CA ALA A 293 -5.39 0.42 -0.02
C ALA A 293 -4.52 -0.45 0.88
N ASP A 294 -5.05 -0.90 2.02
CA ASP A 294 -4.48 -1.99 2.81
C ASP A 294 -5.61 -2.85 3.40
N ILE A 295 -5.28 -4.11 3.69
CA ILE A 295 -6.22 -5.11 4.21
C ILE A 295 -5.55 -5.80 5.39
N VAL A 296 -6.12 -5.70 6.58
CA VAL A 296 -5.51 -6.27 7.79
C VAL A 296 -6.50 -7.05 8.62
N TYR A 297 -6.02 -8.13 9.23
CA TYR A 297 -6.76 -8.84 10.26
C TYR A 297 -6.60 -8.13 11.59
N ASP A 298 -7.73 -7.80 12.22
CA ASP A 298 -7.84 -7.35 13.59
C ASP A 298 -8.04 -8.59 14.49
N PRO A 299 -6.98 -9.04 15.20
CA PRO A 299 -7.05 -10.21 16.06
C PRO A 299 -7.76 -9.93 17.39
N PHE A 300 -8.04 -8.67 17.72
CA PHE A 300 -8.65 -8.27 18.99
C PHE A 300 -10.17 -8.26 18.92
N ARG A 301 -10.73 -8.11 17.71
CA ARG A 301 -12.18 -8.12 17.45
C ARG A 301 -12.60 -9.10 16.35
N ASN A 302 -11.71 -10.01 15.98
CA ASN A 302 -11.91 -11.04 14.96
C ASN A 302 -12.63 -10.54 13.68
N ARG A 303 -12.00 -9.60 13.00
CA ARG A 303 -12.54 -8.98 11.79
C ARG A 303 -11.44 -8.65 10.81
N ILE A 304 -11.79 -8.47 9.54
CA ILE A 304 -10.88 -7.87 8.56
C ILE A 304 -11.25 -6.39 8.41
N LEU A 305 -10.24 -5.53 8.42
CA LEU A 305 -10.35 -4.11 8.14
C LEU A 305 -9.74 -3.84 6.77
N ILE A 306 -10.48 -3.13 5.92
CA ILE A 306 -10.04 -2.75 4.57
C ILE A 306 -10.03 -1.22 4.51
N TYR A 307 -8.84 -0.67 4.30
CA TYR A 307 -8.58 0.76 4.21
C TYR A 307 -8.43 1.11 2.74
N ILE A 308 -9.14 2.14 2.26
CA ILE A 308 -9.04 2.58 0.85
C ILE A 308 -8.91 4.09 0.76
N GLU A 309 -8.08 4.55 -0.16
CA GLU A 309 -8.09 5.94 -0.62
C GLU A 309 -9.23 6.12 -1.62
N ALA A 310 -10.34 6.66 -1.15
CA ALA A 310 -11.55 6.81 -1.93
C ALA A 310 -11.60 8.16 -2.64
N ILE A 311 -11.82 8.11 -3.95
CA ILE A 311 -12.03 9.30 -4.79
C ILE A 311 -13.45 9.82 -4.55
N ASP A 312 -13.54 11.10 -4.19
CA ASP A 312 -14.82 11.77 -3.97
C ASP A 312 -15.68 11.80 -5.27
N PRO A 313 -17.01 11.63 -5.17
CA PRO A 313 -17.93 11.65 -6.32
C PRO A 313 -17.80 12.84 -7.28
N ARG A 314 -17.32 14.00 -6.79
CA ARG A 314 -17.40 15.29 -7.51
C ARG A 314 -16.50 15.40 -8.73
N SER A 315 -15.25 14.95 -8.66
CA SER A 315 -14.30 15.03 -9.79
C SER A 315 -13.29 13.89 -9.76
N ILE A 316 -12.50 13.76 -10.81
CA ILE A 316 -11.48 12.73 -10.97
C ILE A 316 -10.24 13.33 -11.66
N GLY A 317 -9.06 13.01 -11.13
CA GLY A 317 -7.78 13.43 -11.68
C GLY A 317 -6.88 14.11 -10.66
N LEU A 318 -5.57 14.03 -10.92
CA LEU A 318 -4.50 14.35 -9.98
C LEU A 318 -4.49 15.79 -9.44
N ASN A 319 -5.24 16.73 -9.99
CA ASN A 319 -5.32 18.09 -9.46
C ASN A 319 -6.77 18.54 -9.22
N GLU A 320 -7.71 17.62 -9.34
CA GLU A 320 -9.15 17.87 -9.24
C GLU A 320 -9.79 17.05 -8.12
N GLU A 321 -9.24 15.88 -7.82
CA GLU A 321 -9.76 14.95 -6.82
C GLU A 321 -9.53 15.44 -5.39
N VAL A 322 -10.37 14.91 -4.50
CA VAL A 322 -10.35 15.17 -3.08
C VAL A 322 -10.60 13.85 -2.38
N ASP A 323 -9.55 13.16 -1.98
CA ASP A 323 -9.68 11.77 -1.55
C ASP A 323 -9.67 11.65 -0.03
N ARG A 324 -10.49 10.73 0.46
CA ARG A 324 -10.63 10.39 1.87
C ARG A 324 -10.07 9.01 2.13
N LEU A 325 -9.59 8.80 3.35
CA LEU A 325 -9.30 7.45 3.80
C LEU A 325 -10.56 6.85 4.43
N LEU A 326 -11.11 5.85 3.75
CA LEU A 326 -12.30 5.14 4.22
C LEU A 326 -11.91 3.82 4.87
N LEU A 327 -12.74 3.39 5.81
CA LEU A 327 -12.67 2.08 6.44
C LEU A 327 -13.89 1.25 6.09
N TYR A 328 -13.62 0.04 5.64
CA TYR A 328 -14.55 -1.06 5.50
C TYR A 328 -14.24 -2.14 6.52
N GLU A 329 -15.27 -2.81 7.01
CA GLU A 329 -15.18 -3.89 7.97
C GLU A 329 -15.79 -5.17 7.39
N VAL A 330 -15.14 -6.30 7.62
CA VAL A 330 -15.68 -7.63 7.34
C VAL A 330 -15.66 -8.45 8.63
N PRO A 331 -16.81 -8.66 9.28
CA PRO A 331 -16.89 -9.54 10.46
C PRO A 331 -16.54 -10.98 10.09
N LEU A 332 -15.72 -11.64 10.92
CA LEU A 332 -15.41 -13.07 10.79
C LEU A 332 -16.19 -13.95 11.79
N GLU A 333 -17.04 -13.33 12.61
CA GLU A 333 -17.87 -13.99 13.63
C GLU A 333 -18.99 -14.85 13.07
#